data_AF-A0A749L4T7-F1
#
_entry.id   AF-A0A749L4T7-F1
#
_cell.length_a   1.000
_cell.length_b   1.000
_cell.length_c   1.000
_cell.angle_alpha   90.00
_cell.angle_beta   90.00
_cell.angle_gamma   90.00
#
_symmetry.space_group_name_H-M   'P 1'
#
loop_
_entity.id
_entity.type
_entity.pdbx_description
1 polymer ?
#
loop_
_entity_poly.entity_id
_entity_poly.type
_entity_poly.pdbx_seq_one_letter_code
_entity_poly.pdbx_strand_id
1 'polypeptide(L)'
;MSINTYTFLCPGLFLMLAGCTQSPAVSSAYDAAFSGSLKPAMPADIWQGSPEVTREGRYTLVSVKSANAQREPLNQLIDITMPGSLVNSVGDGFRYLLFQSGYSLCGRYGADFSELLNRPLPAVQRHL
;
A
#
# COMPACT_ATOMS: atom_id res chain seq x y z
N MET A 1 -2.14 17.32 -77.91
CA MET A 1 -1.34 16.34 -77.14
C MET A 1 -1.48 16.75 -75.67
N SER A 2 -2.51 16.30 -74.92
CA SER A 2 -2.73 14.96 -74.36
C SER A 2 -1.46 14.44 -73.66
N ILE A 3 -1.41 14.12 -72.37
CA ILE A 3 -2.37 13.33 -71.58
C ILE A 3 -2.39 13.81 -70.11
N ASN A 4 -3.60 13.84 -69.55
CA ASN A 4 -3.97 14.13 -68.18
C ASN A 4 -4.21 12.76 -67.49
N THR A 5 -3.59 12.48 -66.35
CA THR A 5 -3.69 11.17 -65.67
C THR A 5 -4.40 11.34 -64.34
N TYR A 6 -5.69 11.01 -64.31
CA TYR A 6 -6.46 10.80 -63.09
C TYR A 6 -6.92 9.34 -63.01
N THR A 7 -7.33 8.96 -61.79
CA THR A 7 -8.06 7.76 -61.40
C THR A 7 -7.29 6.44 -61.38
N PHE A 8 -6.89 6.01 -60.17
CA PHE A 8 -7.25 4.68 -59.71
C PHE A 8 -7.70 4.74 -58.25
N LEU A 9 -9.02 4.76 -58.13
CA LEU A 9 -9.82 4.56 -56.93
C LEU A 9 -9.96 3.05 -56.74
N CYS A 10 -9.48 2.51 -55.62
CA CYS A 10 -9.87 1.17 -55.17
C CYS A 10 -10.00 1.18 -53.63
N PRO A 11 -11.18 1.50 -53.09
CA PRO A 11 -11.49 1.36 -51.68
C PRO A 11 -11.76 -0.12 -51.42
N GLY A 12 -10.70 -0.87 -51.13
CA GLY A 12 -10.76 -2.31 -50.94
C GLY A 12 -10.46 -2.69 -49.49
N LEU A 13 -11.49 -3.18 -48.80
CA LEU A 13 -11.41 -4.09 -47.65
C LEU A 13 -11.25 -3.46 -46.26
N PHE A 14 -12.32 -2.78 -45.85
CA PHE A 14 -12.76 -2.76 -44.45
C PHE A 14 -13.33 -4.16 -44.12
N LEU A 15 -12.51 -5.10 -43.63
CA LEU A 15 -12.97 -6.34 -42.99
C LEU A 15 -11.77 -7.13 -42.47
N MET A 16 -11.35 -6.88 -41.23
CA MET A 16 -10.97 -7.97 -40.33
C MET A 16 -11.53 -7.68 -38.95
N LEU A 17 -12.29 -8.65 -38.50
CA LEU A 17 -13.19 -8.62 -37.36
C LEU A 17 -12.43 -8.35 -36.06
N ALA A 18 -13.14 -7.71 -35.15
CA ALA A 18 -12.85 -7.72 -33.73
C ALA A 18 -12.59 -9.16 -33.25
N GLY A 19 -11.32 -9.48 -33.01
CA GLY A 19 -10.93 -10.63 -32.21
C GLY A 19 -10.92 -10.22 -30.74
N CYS A 20 -12.00 -10.49 -30.02
CA CYS A 20 -11.93 -10.53 -28.56
C CYS A 20 -11.14 -11.78 -28.18
N THR A 21 -9.83 -11.63 -27.94
CA THR A 21 -9.14 -12.64 -27.14
C THR A 21 -9.63 -12.45 -25.72
N GLN A 22 -10.62 -13.26 -25.34
CA GLN A 22 -10.97 -13.42 -23.94
C GLN A 22 -9.77 -14.11 -23.30
N SER A 23 -8.85 -13.30 -22.76
CA SER A 23 -7.79 -13.82 -21.93
C SER A 23 -8.46 -14.63 -20.84
N PRO A 24 -8.10 -15.91 -20.63
CA PRO A 24 -8.53 -16.58 -19.42
C PRO A 24 -8.09 -15.68 -18.28
N ALA A 25 -9.01 -15.39 -17.36
CA ALA A 25 -8.66 -14.86 -16.06
C ALA A 25 -7.70 -15.90 -15.48
N VAL A 26 -6.40 -15.68 -15.69
CA VAL A 26 -5.36 -16.35 -14.91
C VAL A 26 -5.63 -15.81 -13.53
N SER A 27 -6.40 -16.57 -12.75
CA SER A 27 -6.45 -16.46 -11.30
C SER A 27 -5.01 -16.39 -10.90
N SER A 28 -4.60 -15.17 -10.63
CA SER A 28 -3.19 -14.89 -10.60
C SER A 28 -2.61 -15.66 -9.42
N ALA A 29 -1.39 -16.13 -9.58
CA ALA A 29 -0.68 -16.70 -8.43
C ALA A 29 -0.63 -15.69 -7.26
N TYR A 30 -0.78 -14.38 -7.53
CA TYR A 30 -0.90 -13.33 -6.52
C TYR A 30 -2.22 -13.40 -5.73
N ASP A 31 -3.37 -13.62 -6.38
CA ASP A 31 -4.68 -13.71 -5.73
C ASP A 31 -4.83 -15.01 -4.92
N ALA A 32 -4.24 -16.10 -5.42
CA ALA A 32 -4.23 -17.39 -4.72
C ALA A 32 -3.31 -17.35 -3.49
N ALA A 33 -2.18 -16.63 -3.56
CA ALA A 33 -1.28 -16.46 -2.42
C ALA A 33 -1.90 -15.64 -1.28
N PHE A 34 -2.80 -14.70 -1.58
CA PHE A 34 -3.47 -13.87 -0.58
C PHE A 34 -4.82 -14.42 -0.10
N SER A 35 -5.55 -15.18 -0.94
CA SER A 35 -6.80 -15.84 -0.52
C SER A 35 -6.57 -16.94 0.53
N GLY A 36 -5.35 -17.47 0.59
CA GLY A 36 -4.90 -18.45 1.57
C GLY A 36 -4.28 -17.84 2.83
N SER A 37 -4.57 -16.58 3.18
CA SER A 37 -4.17 -16.01 4.48
C SER A 37 -4.92 -16.74 5.60
N LEU A 38 -4.44 -17.94 5.91
CA LEU A 38 -4.78 -18.69 7.10
C LEU A 38 -4.44 -17.77 8.26
N LYS A 39 -5.47 -17.14 8.82
CA LYS A 39 -5.35 -16.35 10.04
C LYS A 39 -4.58 -17.24 11.02
N PRO A 40 -3.33 -16.87 11.39
CA PRO A 40 -2.54 -17.73 12.25
C PRO A 40 -3.36 -18.02 13.50
N ALA A 41 -3.41 -19.29 13.92
CA ALA A 41 -4.10 -19.66 15.14
C ALA A 41 -3.60 -18.74 16.25
N MET A 42 -4.50 -17.97 16.84
CA MET A 42 -4.15 -17.01 17.88
C MET A 42 -3.40 -17.79 18.97
N PRO A 43 -2.14 -17.46 19.27
CA PRO A 43 -1.41 -18.13 20.32
C PRO A 43 -2.22 -18.02 21.61
N ALA A 44 -2.33 -19.12 22.36
CA ALA A 44 -2.88 -19.04 23.72
C ALA A 44 -2.11 -17.95 24.48
N ASP A 45 -2.81 -17.06 25.20
CA ASP A 45 -2.14 -15.99 25.94
C ASP A 45 -1.28 -16.58 27.06
N ILE A 46 -0.01 -16.80 26.74
CA ILE A 46 1.02 -17.39 27.59
C ILE A 46 1.24 -16.55 28.86
N TRP A 47 0.73 -15.31 28.87
CA TRP A 47 0.83 -14.37 29.98
C TRP A 47 -0.41 -14.35 30.89
N GLN A 48 -1.40 -15.24 30.71
CA GLN A 48 -2.53 -15.38 31.63
C GLN A 48 -2.12 -15.95 33.00
N GLY A 49 -1.07 -16.77 33.05
CA GLY A 49 -0.58 -17.40 34.29
C GLY A 49 0.49 -16.58 35.03
N SER A 50 0.84 -15.38 34.54
CA SER A 50 1.91 -14.57 35.13
C SER A 50 1.46 -13.94 36.45
N PRO A 51 2.27 -14.02 37.52
CA PRO A 51 1.96 -13.31 38.76
C PRO A 51 1.94 -11.80 38.51
N GLU A 52 1.02 -11.07 39.14
CA GLU A 52 0.95 -9.62 39.00
C GLU A 52 2.21 -8.94 39.56
N VAL A 53 2.77 -9.51 40.63
CA VAL A 53 3.89 -8.95 41.39
C VAL A 53 4.88 -10.05 41.76
N THR A 54 6.17 -9.80 41.54
CA THR A 54 7.29 -10.63 41.99
C THR A 54 8.09 -9.88 43.05
N ARG A 55 8.66 -10.59 44.01
CA ARG A 55 9.48 -10.00 45.07
C ARG A 55 10.95 -9.94 44.66
N GLU A 56 11.48 -8.73 44.51
CA GLU A 56 12.90 -8.47 44.30
C GLU A 56 13.58 -8.28 45.67
N GLY A 57 14.34 -9.29 46.09
CA GLY A 57 15.02 -9.27 47.39
C GLY A 57 14.07 -9.36 48.58
N ARG A 58 14.37 -8.65 49.68
CA ARG A 58 13.62 -8.78 50.94
C ARG A 58 12.44 -7.82 51.09
N TYR A 59 12.45 -6.66 50.46
CA TYR A 59 11.41 -5.65 50.72
C TYR A 59 10.90 -4.95 49.47
N THR A 60 11.30 -5.40 48.29
CA THR A 60 10.88 -4.79 47.03
C THR A 60 9.92 -5.71 46.32
N LEU A 61 8.80 -5.15 45.88
CA LEU A 61 7.82 -5.81 45.04
C LEU A 61 7.86 -5.08 43.69
N VAL A 62 8.03 -5.84 42.61
CA VAL A 62 8.02 -5.31 41.24
C VAL A 62 6.89 -5.95 40.45
N SER A 63 6.21 -5.15 39.65
CA SER A 63 5.23 -5.67 38.70
C SER A 63 5.96 -6.34 37.54
N VAL A 64 5.54 -7.57 37.22
CA VAL A 64 6.02 -8.31 36.03
C VAL A 64 4.92 -8.48 34.97
N LYS A 65 3.82 -7.74 35.12
CA LYS A 65 2.73 -7.74 34.14
C LYS A 65 3.24 -7.14 32.82
N SER A 66 3.19 -7.93 31.74
CA SER A 66 3.48 -7.43 30.40
C SER A 66 2.45 -6.38 29.98
N ALA A 67 2.95 -5.28 29.42
CA ALA A 67 2.11 -4.22 28.86
C ALA A 67 1.34 -4.75 27.63
N ASN A 68 0.15 -4.21 27.34
CA ASN A 68 -0.65 -4.63 26.19
C ASN A 68 0.13 -4.52 24.86
N ALA A 69 0.95 -3.48 24.71
CA ALA A 69 1.86 -3.30 23.58
C ALA A 69 2.89 -4.44 23.41
N GLN A 70 3.26 -5.13 24.49
CA GLN A 70 4.16 -6.29 24.46
C GLN A 70 3.42 -7.60 24.18
N ARG A 71 2.14 -7.69 24.58
CA ARG A 71 1.28 -8.87 24.34
C ARG A 71 0.73 -8.92 22.92
N GLU A 72 0.34 -7.76 22.39
CA GLU A 72 -0.25 -7.60 21.08
C GLU A 72 0.55 -6.57 20.27
N PRO A 73 1.73 -6.96 19.74
CA PRO A 73 2.57 -6.05 18.96
C PRO A 73 1.84 -5.51 17.73
N LEU A 74 0.90 -6.29 17.18
CA LEU A 74 0.08 -5.90 16.04
C LEU A 74 -0.90 -4.76 16.35
N ASN A 75 -1.21 -4.48 17.62
CA ASN A 75 -1.97 -3.27 17.98
C ASN A 75 -1.18 -1.98 17.72
N GLN A 76 0.09 -2.09 17.35
CA GLN A 76 0.93 -0.96 16.94
C GLN A 76 1.01 -0.83 15.42
N LEU A 77 0.40 -1.75 14.64
CA LEU A 77 0.36 -1.63 13.19
C LEU A 77 -0.73 -0.63 12.80
N ILE A 78 -0.35 0.35 11.98
CA ILE A 78 -1.28 1.33 11.41
C ILE A 78 -1.40 0.97 9.94
N ASP A 79 -2.61 0.58 9.55
CA ASP A 79 -2.94 0.25 8.16
C ASP A 79 -3.41 1.54 7.46
N ILE A 80 -2.65 2.02 6.48
CA ILE A 80 -2.90 3.32 5.84
C ILE A 80 -3.24 3.11 4.38
N THR A 81 -4.44 3.54 3.99
CA THR A 81 -4.84 3.61 2.58
C THR A 81 -4.93 5.05 2.12
N MET A 82 -4.19 5.38 1.06
CA MET A 82 -4.19 6.70 0.42
C MET A 82 -5.15 6.72 -0.79
N PRO A 83 -6.28 7.45 -0.71
CA PRO A 83 -7.24 7.49 -1.81
C PRO A 83 -6.71 8.32 -2.97
N GLY A 84 -6.84 7.80 -4.19
CA GLY A 84 -6.34 8.47 -5.39
C GLY A 84 -7.04 9.77 -5.75
N SER A 85 -8.23 10.05 -5.20
CA SER A 85 -8.90 11.35 -5.37
C SER A 85 -8.25 12.47 -4.55
N LEU A 86 -7.54 12.12 -3.47
CA LEU A 86 -6.94 13.08 -2.55
C LEU A 86 -5.41 13.11 -2.67
N VAL A 87 -4.79 11.95 -2.94
CA VAL A 87 -3.34 11.76 -2.91
C VAL A 87 -2.83 11.39 -4.31
N ASN A 88 -2.25 12.37 -4.99
CA ASN A 88 -1.74 12.23 -6.36
C ASN A 88 -0.22 12.26 -6.41
N SER A 89 0.41 13.13 -5.64
CA SER A 89 1.86 13.29 -5.59
C SER A 89 2.49 12.66 -4.34
N VAL A 90 3.80 12.43 -4.38
CA VAL A 90 4.59 12.01 -3.21
C VAL A 90 4.43 13.01 -2.06
N GLY A 91 4.38 14.31 -2.37
CA GLY A 91 4.14 15.37 -1.39
C GLY A 91 2.77 15.30 -0.74
N ASP A 92 1.73 14.94 -1.49
CA ASP A 92 0.39 14.69 -0.91
C ASP A 92 0.42 13.48 0.01
N GLY A 93 1.17 12.43 -0.36
CA GLY A 93 1.35 11.24 0.45
C GLY A 93 1.99 11.56 1.81
N PHE A 94 3.08 12.32 1.82
CA PHE A 94 3.69 12.77 3.08
C PHE A 94 2.75 13.62 3.93
N ARG A 95 2.00 14.55 3.31
CA ARG A 95 1.03 15.38 4.05
C ARG A 95 -0.10 14.55 4.63
N TYR A 96 -0.57 13.56 3.90
CA TYR A 96 -1.60 12.63 4.36
C TYR A 96 -1.10 11.79 5.55
N LEU A 97 0.12 11.24 5.47
CA LEU A 97 0.73 10.45 6.54
C LEU A 97 1.00 11.25 7.81
N LEU A 98 1.38 12.51 7.66
CA LEU A 98 1.70 13.38 8.80
C LEU A 98 0.45 14.05 9.38
N PHE A 99 -0.72 13.88 8.77
CA PHE A 99 -1.95 14.51 9.22
C PHE A 99 -2.29 14.10 10.67
N GLN A 100 -2.55 15.09 11.54
CA GLN A 100 -2.85 14.92 12.97
C GLN A 100 -1.75 14.21 13.80
N SER A 101 -0.58 13.95 13.22
CA SER A 101 0.54 13.29 13.93
C SER A 101 1.33 14.25 14.85
N GLY A 102 1.13 15.57 14.69
CA GLY A 102 1.96 16.60 15.32
C GLY A 102 3.32 16.82 14.64
N TYR A 103 3.64 16.05 13.60
CA TYR A 103 4.85 16.20 12.80
C TYR A 103 4.56 16.93 11.47
N SER A 104 5.59 17.55 10.91
CA SER A 104 5.53 18.24 9.62
C SER A 104 6.86 18.09 8.89
N LEU A 105 6.84 18.12 7.55
CA LEU A 105 8.07 18.22 6.77
C LEU A 105 8.78 19.55 7.09
N CYS A 106 10.10 19.49 7.30
CA CYS A 106 10.93 20.68 7.57
C CYS A 106 10.81 21.68 6.42
N GLY A 107 10.32 22.89 6.63
CA GLY A 107 10.00 23.85 5.54
C GLY A 107 11.16 24.35 4.66
N ARG A 108 12.41 23.90 4.89
CA ARG A 108 13.56 24.18 4.04
C ARG A 108 14.12 22.87 3.50
N TYR A 109 13.77 22.56 2.26
CA TYR A 109 14.34 21.46 1.48
C TYR A 109 14.96 22.01 0.19
N GLY A 110 16.00 21.32 -0.31
CA GLY A 110 16.65 21.67 -1.58
C GLY A 110 15.74 21.44 -2.80
N ALA A 111 16.17 21.95 -3.95
CA ALA A 111 15.41 21.85 -5.21
C ALA A 111 15.13 20.40 -5.62
N ASP A 112 16.09 19.49 -5.42
CA ASP A 112 15.91 18.07 -5.77
C ASP A 112 14.78 17.43 -4.97
N PHE A 113 14.66 17.76 -3.68
CA PHE A 113 13.60 17.23 -2.83
C PHE A 113 12.23 17.82 -3.20
N SER A 114 12.16 19.12 -3.54
CA SER A 114 10.90 19.71 -3.99
C SER A 114 10.44 19.11 -5.32
N GLU A 115 11.36 18.76 -6.22
CA GLU A 115 11.03 18.03 -7.45
C GLU A 115 10.45 16.64 -7.12
N LEU A 116 11.07 15.89 -6.21
CA LEU A 116 10.58 14.57 -5.77
C LEU A 116 9.17 14.66 -5.19
N LEU A 117 8.86 15.67 -4.37
CA LEU A 117 7.52 15.85 -3.81
C LEU A 117 6.45 16.07 -4.89
N ASN A 118 6.82 16.58 -6.06
CA ASN A 118 5.89 16.80 -7.18
C ASN A 118 5.75 15.57 -8.09
N ARG A 119 6.54 14.51 -7.89
CA ARG A 119 6.41 13.26 -8.66
C ARG A 119 5.11 12.52 -8.27
N PRO A 120 4.52 11.75 -9.19
CA PRO A 120 3.32 10.97 -8.89
C PRO A 120 3.62 9.92 -7.81
N LEU A 121 2.67 9.68 -6.92
CA LEU A 121 2.82 8.65 -5.89
C LEU A 121 2.80 7.25 -6.55
N PRO A 122 3.84 6.42 -6.37
CA PRO A 122 3.87 5.03 -6.81
C PRO A 122 2.68 4.22 -6.26
N ALA A 123 2.10 3.35 -7.09
CA ALA A 123 0.94 2.55 -6.71
C ALA A 123 1.20 1.65 -5.48
N VAL A 124 2.43 1.13 -5.35
CA VAL A 124 2.85 0.28 -4.22
C VAL A 124 2.75 1.01 -2.88
N GLN A 125 2.90 2.33 -2.87
CA GLN A 125 2.90 3.14 -1.65
C GLN A 125 1.50 3.58 -1.21
N ARG A 126 0.44 3.19 -1.93
CA ARG A 126 -0.95 3.60 -1.58
C ARG A 126 -1.55 2.79 -0.43
N HIS A 127 -0.94 1.66 -0.07
CA HIS A 127 -1.36 0.80 1.03
C HIS A 127 -0.10 0.45 1.85
N LEU A 128 -0.08 0.81 3.13
CA LEU A 128 1.05 0.64 4.05
C LEU A 128 0.62 -0.08 5.33
#